data_AF-A0A7C3YYK3-F1
#
_entry.id   AF-A0A7C3YYK3-F1
#
_cell.length_a   1.000
_cell.length_b   1.000
_cell.length_c   1.000
_cell.angle_alpha   90.00
_cell.angle_beta   90.00
_cell.angle_gamma   90.00
#
_symmetry.space_group_name_H-M   'P 1'
#
loop_
_entity.id
_entity.type
_entity.pdbx_description
1 polymer ?
#
loop_
_entity_poly.entity_id
_entity_poly.type
_entity_poly.pdbx_seq_one_letter_code
_entity_poly.pdbx_strand_id
1 'polypeptide(L)'
;MSSRRSSRPPHFRGRGQGLRPSSSPSRRKVMEGRPKAKDLSKKITKDYLEEAFHAHELGKLVVYTTAQSPVEIFVAHDIIPIYPENHAVGCLTKRMGAELSQAIEDLGYTTHLCAYARSDLGYRRTGKSPTGGIPEADLFLACNAQCFTLTKWFQVLARRGNRPLFVYDTPQWIRDEKARKEIIEYCVVQLRELISW
;
A
#
# COMPACT_ATOMS: atom_id res chain seq x y z
N MET A 1 4.38 39.82 60.84
CA MET A 1 4.12 41.07 60.07
C MET A 1 4.98 41.01 58.82
N SER A 2 4.59 41.30 57.58
CA SER A 2 3.32 41.58 56.91
C SER A 2 3.64 41.35 55.43
N SER A 3 2.72 40.71 54.69
CA SER A 3 2.66 40.72 53.23
C SER A 3 2.63 42.14 52.66
N ARG A 4 3.10 42.34 51.41
CA ARG A 4 2.45 43.09 50.29
C ARG A 4 3.45 43.33 49.14
N ARG A 5 3.15 42.82 47.93
CA ARG A 5 2.58 43.55 46.75
C ARG A 5 3.59 44.50 46.08
N SER A 6 4.11 44.14 44.91
CA SER A 6 3.58 44.42 43.54
C SER A 6 3.82 45.86 43.05
N SER A 7 4.62 46.01 42.00
CA SER A 7 4.51 47.12 41.05
C SER A 7 5.14 46.71 39.71
N ARG A 8 4.29 46.51 38.70
CA ARG A 8 4.71 46.44 37.29
C ARG A 8 5.03 47.86 36.80
N PRO A 9 6.07 48.08 36.00
CA PRO A 9 6.27 49.36 35.31
C PRO A 9 5.38 49.46 34.05
N PRO A 10 5.15 50.69 33.53
CA PRO A 10 3.95 51.04 32.78
C PRO A 10 4.08 50.89 31.25
N HIS A 11 2.90 50.88 30.64
CA HIS A 11 2.63 50.86 29.21
C HIS A 11 3.43 51.86 28.38
N PHE A 12 4.14 51.36 27.37
CA PHE A 12 4.56 52.16 26.21
C PHE A 12 3.56 51.94 25.06
N ARG A 13 2.75 52.97 24.78
CA ARG A 13 1.87 53.04 23.59
C ARG A 13 2.72 53.42 22.38
N GLY A 14 3.10 52.43 21.57
CA GLY A 14 3.60 52.64 20.21
C GLY A 14 2.47 52.52 19.19
N ARG A 15 2.11 53.64 18.55
CA ARG A 15 1.19 53.66 17.40
C ARG A 15 1.89 53.03 16.19
N GLY A 16 1.48 51.83 15.81
CA GLY A 16 1.75 51.25 14.50
C GLY A 16 0.43 51.03 13.76
N GLN A 17 0.00 52.01 12.96
CA GLN A 17 -1.00 51.76 11.93
C GLN A 17 -0.31 50.93 10.84
N GLY A 18 -0.70 49.65 10.74
CA GLY A 18 -0.20 48.72 9.74
C GLY A 18 -1.28 47.69 9.43
N LEU A 19 -2.13 48.03 8.47
CA LEU A 19 -2.89 47.15 7.58
C LEU A 19 -3.29 45.77 8.15
N ARG A 20 -4.54 45.66 8.62
CA ARG A 20 -5.21 44.35 8.74
C ARG A 20 -5.33 43.75 7.34
N PRO A 21 -4.89 42.51 7.09
CA PRO A 21 -5.26 41.82 5.87
C PRO A 21 -6.79 41.64 5.89
N SER A 22 -7.47 42.34 5.01
CA SER A 22 -8.86 42.09 4.68
C SER A 22 -8.96 40.79 3.89
N SER A 23 -10.11 40.12 4.03
CA SER A 23 -10.51 38.85 3.45
C SER A 23 -9.99 37.59 4.15
N SER A 24 -10.88 37.00 4.96
CA SER A 24 -10.92 35.55 5.16
C SER A 24 -10.84 34.85 3.81
N PRO A 25 -10.11 33.73 3.65
CA PRO A 25 -10.13 33.00 2.39
C PRO A 25 -11.57 32.59 2.11
N SER A 26 -12.12 33.15 1.03
CA SER A 26 -13.37 32.71 0.41
C SER A 26 -13.37 31.18 0.42
N ARG A 27 -14.34 30.57 1.13
CA ARG A 27 -14.59 29.13 1.03
C ARG A 27 -14.72 28.86 -0.47
N ARG A 28 -13.74 28.14 -1.05
CA ARG A 28 -13.78 27.76 -2.47
C ARG A 28 -15.19 27.22 -2.74
N LYS A 29 -15.96 27.89 -3.60
CA LYS A 29 -17.24 27.36 -4.06
C LYS A 29 -16.93 25.97 -4.60
N VAL A 30 -17.48 24.94 -3.97
CA VAL A 30 -17.48 23.59 -4.53
C VAL A 30 -18.16 23.73 -5.88
N MET A 31 -17.42 23.51 -6.96
CA MET A 31 -17.96 23.65 -8.32
C MET A 31 -19.13 22.67 -8.47
N GLU A 32 -20.34 23.19 -8.63
CA GLU A 32 -21.54 22.39 -8.85
C GLU A 32 -21.35 21.49 -10.08
N GLY A 33 -21.76 20.23 -9.96
CA GLY A 33 -21.66 19.23 -11.03
C GLY A 33 -20.41 18.35 -11.01
N ARG A 34 -19.40 18.61 -10.17
CA ARG A 34 -18.27 17.67 -10.01
C ARG A 34 -18.67 16.47 -9.13
N PRO A 35 -18.40 15.22 -9.56
CA PRO A 35 -18.63 14.06 -8.71
C PRO A 35 -17.79 14.15 -7.44
N LYS A 36 -18.32 13.65 -6.32
CA LYS A 36 -17.61 13.67 -5.04
C LYS A 36 -16.36 12.79 -5.15
N ALA A 37 -15.28 13.19 -4.48
CA ALA A 37 -14.02 12.44 -4.49
C ALA A 37 -14.18 10.95 -4.11
N LYS A 38 -15.09 10.66 -3.17
CA LYS A 38 -15.45 9.29 -2.78
C LYS A 38 -16.04 8.48 -3.94
N ASP A 39 -16.89 9.10 -4.74
CA ASP A 39 -17.57 8.41 -5.84
C ASP A 39 -16.60 8.20 -7.01
N LEU A 40 -15.73 9.18 -7.29
CA LEU A 40 -14.62 9.02 -8.23
C LEU A 40 -13.65 7.91 -7.82
N SER A 41 -13.22 7.89 -6.56
CA SER A 41 -12.31 6.86 -6.04
C SER A 41 -12.89 5.45 -6.16
N LYS A 42 -14.19 5.29 -5.87
CA LYS A 42 -14.91 4.02 -6.08
C LYS A 42 -14.94 3.64 -7.55
N LYS A 43 -15.25 4.58 -8.44
CA LYS A 43 -15.28 4.34 -9.89
C LYS A 43 -13.92 3.89 -10.39
N ILE A 44 -12.85 4.62 -10.08
CA ILE A 44 -11.47 4.25 -10.49
C ILE A 44 -11.10 2.86 -10.00
N THR A 45 -11.38 2.54 -8.73
CA THR A 45 -11.08 1.21 -8.17
C THR A 45 -11.88 0.12 -8.86
N LYS A 46 -13.16 0.38 -9.15
CA LYS A 46 -14.05 -0.55 -9.84
C LYS A 46 -13.55 -0.81 -11.26
N ASP A 47 -13.35 0.24 -12.04
CA ASP A 47 -12.89 0.16 -13.43
C ASP A 47 -11.55 -0.59 -13.52
N TYR A 48 -10.61 -0.29 -12.60
CA TYR A 48 -9.31 -0.97 -12.51
C TYR A 48 -9.44 -2.47 -12.23
N LEU A 49 -10.29 -2.85 -11.28
CA LEU A 49 -10.51 -4.26 -10.97
C LEU A 49 -11.27 -4.99 -12.08
N GLU A 50 -12.24 -4.35 -12.74
CA GLU A 50 -12.92 -4.90 -13.91
C GLU A 50 -11.93 -5.19 -15.04
N GLU A 51 -11.03 -4.24 -15.34
CA GLU A 51 -9.94 -4.46 -16.30
C GLU A 51 -9.04 -5.63 -15.89
N ALA A 52 -8.66 -5.70 -14.61
CA ALA A 52 -7.81 -6.76 -14.09
C ALA A 52 -8.49 -8.15 -14.14
N PHE A 53 -9.80 -8.23 -13.91
CA PHE A 53 -10.56 -9.48 -14.05
C PHE A 53 -10.74 -9.93 -15.49
N HIS A 54 -10.61 -9.02 -16.46
CA HIS A 54 -10.72 -9.33 -17.90
C HIS A 54 -9.36 -9.17 -18.62
N ALA A 55 -8.26 -9.16 -17.87
CA ALA A 55 -6.92 -8.90 -18.39
C ALA A 55 -6.57 -9.80 -19.57
N HIS A 56 -6.82 -11.11 -19.47
CA HIS A 56 -6.52 -12.07 -20.53
C HIS A 56 -7.35 -11.86 -21.80
N GLU A 57 -8.61 -11.41 -21.67
CA GLU A 57 -9.46 -11.05 -22.82
C GLU A 57 -8.95 -9.79 -23.53
N LEU A 58 -8.27 -8.92 -22.79
CA LEU A 58 -7.64 -7.70 -23.29
C LEU A 58 -6.19 -7.92 -23.75
N GLY A 59 -5.69 -9.16 -23.72
CA GLY A 59 -4.30 -9.49 -24.08
C GLY A 59 -3.26 -9.00 -23.07
N LYS A 60 -3.66 -8.73 -21.83
CA LYS A 60 -2.82 -8.27 -20.73
C LYS A 60 -2.55 -9.39 -19.71
N LEU A 61 -1.43 -9.28 -19.00
CA LEU A 61 -1.10 -10.16 -17.88
C LEU A 61 -1.44 -9.50 -16.53
N VAL A 62 -1.64 -10.32 -15.51
CA VAL A 62 -1.79 -9.86 -14.12
C VAL A 62 -0.55 -10.25 -13.31
N VAL A 63 0.03 -9.28 -12.60
CA VAL A 63 1.11 -9.52 -11.64
C VAL A 63 0.61 -9.30 -10.22
N TYR A 64 0.88 -10.25 -9.33
CA TYR A 64 0.77 -9.97 -7.91
C TYR A 64 2.04 -9.32 -7.42
N THR A 65 1.91 -8.17 -6.75
CA THR A 65 3.07 -7.40 -6.29
C THR A 65 2.83 -6.81 -4.90
N THR A 66 3.91 -6.52 -4.16
CA THR A 66 3.82 -5.87 -2.85
C THR A 66 3.75 -4.35 -2.98
N ALA A 67 3.24 -3.65 -1.97
CA ALA A 67 2.93 -2.22 -2.06
C ALA A 67 4.12 -1.30 -2.41
N GLN A 68 5.35 -1.70 -2.09
CA GLN A 68 6.59 -0.93 -2.36
C GLN A 68 7.40 -1.48 -3.55
N SER A 69 6.76 -2.24 -4.43
CA SER A 69 7.39 -2.81 -5.62
C SER A 69 7.60 -1.75 -6.71
N PRO A 70 8.58 -1.93 -7.62
CA PRO A 70 8.81 -1.04 -8.78
C PRO A 70 7.73 -1.27 -9.85
N VAL A 71 6.50 -0.82 -9.57
CA VAL A 71 5.30 -1.07 -10.38
C VAL A 71 5.34 -0.40 -11.75
N GLU A 72 6.16 0.64 -11.89
CA GLU A 72 6.36 1.37 -13.13
C GLU A 72 6.81 0.45 -14.28
N ILE A 73 7.60 -0.59 -13.97
CA ILE A 73 8.04 -1.58 -14.97
C ILE A 73 6.84 -2.34 -15.52
N PHE A 74 5.92 -2.78 -14.66
CA PHE A 74 4.73 -3.53 -15.10
C PHE A 74 3.77 -2.65 -15.88
N VAL A 75 3.51 -1.44 -15.40
CA VAL A 75 2.64 -0.47 -16.08
C VAL A 75 3.18 -0.13 -17.47
N ALA A 76 4.50 0.02 -17.61
CA ALA A 76 5.14 0.29 -18.91
C ALA A 76 5.02 -0.88 -19.92
N HIS A 77 4.72 -2.09 -19.45
CA HIS A 77 4.54 -3.29 -20.27
C HIS A 77 3.07 -3.72 -20.40
N ASP A 78 2.11 -2.84 -20.05
CA ASP A 78 0.67 -3.16 -20.03
C ASP A 78 0.31 -4.38 -19.17
N ILE A 79 1.12 -4.67 -18.13
CA ILE A 79 0.85 -5.70 -17.12
C ILE A 79 0.14 -5.04 -15.94
N ILE A 80 -0.96 -5.62 -15.47
CA ILE A 80 -1.82 -5.04 -14.44
C ILE A 80 -1.35 -5.48 -13.04
N PRO A 81 -0.87 -4.56 -12.17
CA PRO A 81 -0.46 -4.92 -10.81
C PRO A 81 -1.64 -5.10 -9.85
N ILE A 82 -1.68 -6.22 -9.14
CA ILE A 82 -2.66 -6.49 -8.09
C ILE A 82 -1.94 -6.72 -6.77
N TYR A 83 -2.52 -6.19 -5.70
CA TYR A 83 -1.92 -6.18 -4.37
C TYR A 83 -2.76 -7.05 -3.43
N PRO A 84 -2.34 -8.29 -3.14
CA PRO A 84 -3.02 -9.15 -2.17
C PRO A 84 -3.23 -8.47 -0.80
N GLU A 85 -2.32 -7.58 -0.40
CA GLU A 85 -2.42 -6.75 0.82
C GLU A 85 -3.72 -5.93 0.86
N ASN A 86 -4.11 -5.30 -0.26
CA ASN A 86 -5.30 -4.45 -0.32
C ASN A 86 -6.58 -5.28 -0.13
N HIS A 87 -6.63 -6.46 -0.75
CA HIS A 87 -7.75 -7.39 -0.58
C HIS A 87 -7.82 -7.94 0.84
N ALA A 88 -6.67 -8.29 1.42
CA ALA A 88 -6.57 -8.75 2.80
C ALA A 88 -7.14 -7.71 3.78
N VAL A 89 -6.83 -6.42 3.60
CA VAL A 89 -7.43 -5.31 4.37
C VAL A 89 -8.95 -5.24 4.15
N GLY A 90 -9.41 -5.38 2.90
CA GLY A 90 -10.83 -5.45 2.59
C GLY A 90 -11.56 -6.54 3.39
N CYS A 91 -10.99 -7.74 3.47
CA CYS A 91 -11.53 -8.84 4.26
C CYS A 91 -11.53 -8.53 5.77
N LEU A 92 -10.41 -7.98 6.29
CA LEU A 92 -10.28 -7.65 7.71
C LEU A 92 -11.26 -6.56 8.16
N THR A 93 -11.43 -5.50 7.37
CA THR A 93 -12.38 -4.41 7.64
C THR A 93 -13.83 -4.86 7.60
N LYS A 94 -14.11 -5.98 6.91
CA LYS A 94 -15.42 -6.65 6.87
C LYS A 94 -15.61 -7.70 7.96
N ARG A 95 -14.73 -7.69 8.98
CA ARG A 95 -14.78 -8.57 10.17
C ARG A 95 -14.63 -10.06 9.85
N MET A 96 -13.99 -10.39 8.72
CA MET A 96 -13.75 -11.79 8.32
C MET A 96 -12.43 -12.37 8.88
N GLY A 97 -11.64 -11.56 9.59
CA GLY A 97 -10.28 -11.94 10.00
C GLY A 97 -10.18 -13.19 10.87
N ALA A 98 -11.10 -13.39 11.81
CA ALA A 98 -11.08 -14.56 12.69
C ALA A 98 -11.31 -15.86 11.92
N GLU A 99 -12.37 -15.89 11.10
CA GLU A 99 -12.71 -17.04 10.26
C GLU A 99 -11.59 -17.38 9.26
N LEU A 100 -11.06 -16.38 8.55
CA LEU A 100 -10.01 -16.61 7.56
C LEU A 100 -8.70 -17.06 8.22
N SER A 101 -8.37 -16.53 9.40
CA SER A 101 -7.18 -16.95 10.14
C SER A 101 -7.29 -18.39 10.64
N GLN A 102 -8.45 -18.78 11.20
CA GLN A 102 -8.66 -20.16 11.66
C GLN A 102 -8.45 -21.17 10.52
N ALA A 103 -8.96 -20.86 9.33
CA ALA A 103 -8.89 -21.75 8.17
C ALA A 103 -7.47 -22.11 7.73
N ILE A 104 -6.47 -21.26 8.01
CA ILE A 104 -5.06 -21.57 7.71
C ILE A 104 -4.29 -22.07 8.94
N GLU A 105 -4.72 -21.73 10.15
CA GLU A 105 -4.17 -22.29 11.37
C GLU A 105 -4.44 -23.81 11.41
N ASP A 106 -5.61 -24.24 10.92
CA ASP A 106 -5.96 -25.64 10.71
C ASP A 106 -5.05 -26.35 9.67
N LEU A 107 -4.34 -25.60 8.83
CA LEU A 107 -3.34 -26.11 7.89
C LEU A 107 -1.91 -26.11 8.47
N GLY A 108 -1.75 -25.71 9.74
CA GLY A 108 -0.47 -25.67 10.43
C GLY A 108 0.30 -24.34 10.30
N TYR A 109 -0.33 -23.29 9.76
CA TYR A 109 0.30 -21.96 9.79
C TYR A 109 0.24 -21.38 11.21
N THR A 110 1.34 -20.74 11.65
CA THR A 110 1.40 -20.14 12.99
C THR A 110 0.47 -18.92 13.12
N THR A 111 -0.16 -18.80 14.29
CA THR A 111 -0.98 -17.64 14.70
C THR A 111 -0.20 -16.33 14.72
N HIS A 112 1.14 -16.40 14.80
CA HIS A 112 2.04 -15.23 14.79
C HIS A 112 2.25 -14.61 13.41
N LEU A 113 1.70 -15.20 12.34
CA LEU A 113 1.79 -14.58 11.01
C LEU A 113 1.04 -13.25 10.95
N CYS A 114 1.52 -12.35 10.09
CA CYS A 114 0.86 -11.08 9.80
C CYS A 114 -0.61 -11.32 9.42
N ALA A 115 -1.51 -10.53 10.00
CA ALA A 115 -2.95 -10.64 9.73
C ALA A 115 -3.29 -10.54 8.23
N TYR A 116 -2.48 -9.85 7.43
CA TYR A 116 -2.71 -9.75 5.98
C TYR A 116 -2.44 -11.08 5.29
N ALA A 117 -1.29 -11.70 5.57
CA ALA A 117 -0.96 -13.02 5.04
C ALA A 117 -1.97 -14.08 5.49
N ARG A 118 -2.41 -14.01 6.76
CA ARG A 118 -3.44 -14.93 7.28
C ARG A 118 -4.79 -14.74 6.59
N SER A 119 -5.21 -13.48 6.42
CA SER A 119 -6.45 -13.13 5.72
C SER A 119 -6.44 -13.56 4.24
N ASP A 120 -5.36 -13.27 3.49
CA ASP A 120 -5.26 -13.67 2.08
C ASP A 120 -5.18 -15.19 1.90
N LEU A 121 -4.31 -15.87 2.65
CA LEU A 121 -4.19 -17.33 2.55
C LEU A 121 -5.49 -18.03 3.00
N GLY A 122 -6.19 -17.47 3.98
CA GLY A 122 -7.50 -17.91 4.44
C GLY A 122 -8.60 -17.70 3.41
N TYR A 123 -8.62 -16.53 2.75
CA TYR A 123 -9.50 -16.27 1.62
C TYR A 123 -9.29 -17.33 0.54
N ARG A 124 -8.03 -17.61 0.16
CA ARG A 124 -7.71 -18.62 -0.86
C ARG A 124 -8.07 -20.04 -0.45
N ARG A 125 -8.03 -20.35 0.84
CA ARG A 125 -8.44 -21.65 1.36
C ARG A 125 -9.96 -21.83 1.36
N THR A 126 -10.70 -20.79 1.70
CA THR A 126 -12.15 -20.84 1.96
C THR A 126 -13.01 -20.37 0.79
N GLY A 127 -12.44 -19.62 -0.16
CA GLY A 127 -13.17 -18.88 -1.19
C GLY A 127 -13.95 -17.67 -0.67
N LYS A 128 -13.87 -17.35 0.63
CA LYS A 128 -14.70 -16.30 1.24
C LYS A 128 -14.05 -14.92 1.11
N SER A 129 -14.74 -14.01 0.44
CA SER A 129 -14.31 -12.63 0.26
C SER A 129 -15.51 -11.67 0.27
N PRO A 130 -15.38 -10.45 0.80
CA PRO A 130 -16.46 -9.47 0.76
C PRO A 130 -16.70 -8.89 -0.64
N THR A 131 -15.77 -9.08 -1.58
CA THR A 131 -15.81 -8.51 -2.95
C THR A 131 -15.76 -9.59 -4.02
N GLY A 132 -15.85 -10.87 -3.66
CA GLY A 132 -15.72 -11.98 -4.61
C GLY A 132 -14.29 -12.33 -5.00
N GLY A 133 -13.28 -11.74 -4.36
CA GLY A 133 -11.87 -12.07 -4.58
C GLY A 133 -11.06 -11.00 -5.32
N ILE A 134 -9.95 -11.45 -5.90
CA ILE A 134 -9.08 -10.71 -6.82
C ILE A 134 -8.71 -11.63 -8.00
N PRO A 135 -8.39 -11.09 -9.19
CA PRO A 135 -8.04 -11.91 -10.36
C PRO A 135 -6.82 -12.79 -10.08
N GLU A 136 -6.70 -13.93 -10.75
CA GLU A 136 -5.53 -14.79 -10.64
C GLU A 136 -4.31 -14.15 -11.31
N ALA A 137 -3.13 -14.33 -10.70
CA ALA A 137 -1.88 -13.79 -11.23
C ALA A 137 -1.21 -14.77 -12.21
N ASP A 138 -0.57 -14.20 -13.22
CA ASP A 138 0.30 -14.91 -14.15
C ASP A 138 1.74 -14.98 -13.65
N LEU A 139 2.18 -13.96 -12.92
CA LEU A 139 3.50 -13.86 -12.30
C LEU A 139 3.42 -13.14 -10.95
N PHE A 140 4.48 -13.29 -10.16
CA PHE A 140 4.60 -12.71 -8.84
C PHE A 140 5.87 -11.87 -8.73
N LEU A 141 5.78 -10.70 -8.10
CA LEU A 141 6.94 -9.95 -7.63
C LEU A 141 6.83 -9.68 -6.14
N ALA A 142 7.82 -10.14 -5.37
CA ALA A 142 7.91 -9.85 -3.95
C ALA A 142 9.02 -8.83 -3.70
N CYS A 143 8.65 -7.60 -3.31
CA CYS A 143 9.57 -6.62 -2.75
C CYS A 143 9.52 -6.67 -1.21
N ASN A 144 10.68 -6.84 -0.56
CA ASN A 144 10.80 -6.98 0.89
C ASN A 144 11.01 -5.65 1.65
N ALA A 145 10.89 -4.50 0.98
CA ALA A 145 11.12 -3.17 1.56
C ALA A 145 10.23 -2.88 2.78
N GLN A 146 9.02 -3.45 2.82
CA GLN A 146 8.09 -3.29 3.95
C GLN A 146 8.43 -4.26 5.09
N CYS A 147 8.57 -5.54 4.76
CA CYS A 147 8.99 -6.59 5.69
C CYS A 147 9.43 -7.86 4.94
N PHE A 148 10.27 -8.66 5.59
CA PHE A 148 10.77 -9.93 5.03
C PHE A 148 9.71 -11.05 4.95
N THR A 149 8.60 -10.93 5.69
CA THR A 149 7.51 -11.92 5.66
C THR A 149 6.80 -11.95 4.31
N LEU A 150 6.77 -10.82 3.57
CA LEU A 150 6.15 -10.73 2.24
C LEU A 150 6.77 -11.73 1.27
N THR A 151 8.11 -11.87 1.28
CA THR A 151 8.81 -12.83 0.42
C THR A 151 8.33 -14.27 0.67
N LYS A 152 8.18 -14.67 1.94
CA LYS A 152 7.71 -16.02 2.29
C LYS A 152 6.24 -16.22 1.92
N TRP A 153 5.40 -15.22 2.10
CA TRP A 153 4.00 -15.27 1.68
C TRP A 153 3.89 -15.42 0.16
N PHE A 154 4.63 -14.62 -0.62
CA PHE A 154 4.62 -14.70 -2.08
C PHE A 154 5.20 -16.02 -2.60
N GLN A 155 6.21 -16.60 -1.93
CA GLN A 155 6.67 -17.97 -2.23
C GLN A 155 5.59 -19.04 -2.00
N VAL A 156 4.68 -18.85 -1.03
CA VAL A 156 3.51 -19.73 -0.87
C VAL A 156 2.54 -19.54 -2.02
N LEU A 157 2.26 -18.30 -2.43
CA LEU A 157 1.34 -18.01 -3.53
C LEU A 157 1.87 -18.56 -4.86
N ALA A 158 3.12 -18.31 -5.20
CA ALA A 158 3.76 -18.78 -6.43
C ALA A 158 3.77 -20.32 -6.51
N ARG A 159 4.06 -21.01 -5.40
CA ARG A 159 4.01 -22.48 -5.35
C ARG A 159 2.60 -23.03 -5.51
N ARG A 160 1.59 -22.36 -4.94
CA ARG A 160 0.18 -22.78 -5.11
C ARG A 160 -0.32 -22.57 -6.53
N GLY A 161 0.06 -21.47 -7.16
CA GLY A 161 -0.31 -21.16 -8.54
C GLY A 161 0.53 -21.86 -9.60
N ASN A 162 1.65 -22.48 -9.21
CA ASN A 162 2.68 -22.99 -10.12
C ASN A 162 3.11 -21.93 -11.16
N ARG A 163 3.43 -20.73 -10.67
CA ARG A 163 3.76 -19.54 -11.48
C ARG A 163 5.10 -18.94 -11.08
N PRO A 164 5.76 -18.22 -12.00
CA PRO A 164 7.06 -17.62 -11.75
C PRO A 164 7.00 -16.52 -10.67
N LEU A 165 8.04 -16.46 -9.84
CA LEU A 165 8.21 -15.45 -8.78
C LEU A 165 9.57 -14.78 -8.93
N PHE A 166 9.55 -13.45 -9.06
CA PHE A 166 10.73 -12.61 -8.92
C PHE A 166 10.78 -12.04 -7.49
N VAL A 167 11.95 -12.11 -6.84
CA VAL A 167 12.16 -11.46 -5.54
C VAL A 167 13.03 -10.25 -5.75
N TYR A 168 12.46 -9.06 -5.55
CA TYR A 168 13.21 -7.81 -5.53
C TYR A 168 13.67 -7.55 -4.09
N ASP A 169 14.91 -7.90 -3.83
CA ASP A 169 15.53 -7.77 -2.52
C ASP A 169 16.04 -6.34 -2.31
N THR A 170 15.52 -5.69 -1.29
CA THR A 170 15.82 -4.31 -0.90
C THR A 170 16.41 -4.33 0.51
N PRO A 171 17.75 -4.41 0.63
CA PRO A 171 18.41 -4.38 1.92
C PRO A 171 18.00 -3.16 2.75
N GLN A 172 17.98 -3.34 4.07
CA GLN A 172 17.62 -2.26 4.97
C GLN A 172 18.56 -1.07 4.84
N TRP A 173 18.03 0.12 5.11
CA TRP A 173 18.83 1.32 5.19
C TRP A 173 19.87 1.20 6.31
N ILE A 174 21.11 1.57 6.02
CA ILE A 174 22.23 1.53 6.96
C ILE A 174 22.97 2.87 7.00
N ARG A 175 23.60 3.16 8.14
CA ARG A 175 24.31 4.43 8.38
C ARG A 175 25.61 4.57 7.60
N ASP A 176 26.23 3.46 7.21
CA ASP A 176 27.44 3.48 6.42
C ASP A 176 27.17 3.97 4.99
N GLU A 177 27.86 5.02 4.55
CA GLU A 177 27.62 5.62 3.24
C GLU A 177 28.08 4.75 2.07
N LYS A 178 29.22 4.08 2.22
CA LYS A 178 29.77 3.21 1.17
C LYS A 178 28.81 2.07 0.88
N ALA A 179 28.37 1.39 1.93
CA ALA A 179 27.45 0.27 1.83
C ALA A 179 26.07 0.70 1.31
N ARG A 180 25.59 1.93 1.59
CA ARG A 180 24.39 2.46 0.93
C ARG A 180 24.54 2.58 -0.60
N LYS A 181 25.69 3.04 -1.08
CA LYS A 181 25.95 3.14 -2.53
C LYS A 181 25.93 1.75 -3.18
N GLU A 182 26.56 0.77 -2.54
CA GLU A 182 26.56 -0.63 -2.96
C GLU A 182 25.14 -1.23 -2.96
N ILE A 183 24.32 -0.95 -1.95
CA ILE A 183 22.91 -1.37 -1.90
C ILE A 183 22.11 -0.78 -3.07
N ILE A 184 22.31 0.49 -3.40
CA ILE A 184 21.65 1.13 -4.54
C ILE A 184 22.07 0.45 -5.85
N GLU A 185 23.37 0.21 -6.05
CA GLU A 185 23.89 -0.50 -7.22
C GLU A 185 23.29 -1.91 -7.34
N TYR A 186 23.20 -2.64 -6.23
CA TYR A 186 22.56 -3.96 -6.16
C TYR A 186 21.08 -3.91 -6.56
N CYS A 187 20.32 -2.94 -6.04
CA CYS A 187 18.93 -2.74 -6.42
C CYS A 187 18.81 -2.44 -7.94
N VAL A 188 19.69 -1.60 -8.49
CA VAL A 188 19.70 -1.28 -9.94
C VAL A 188 20.01 -2.51 -10.80
N VAL A 189 20.92 -3.38 -10.37
CA VAL A 189 21.19 -4.66 -11.06
C VAL A 189 19.94 -5.53 -11.10
N GLN A 190 19.27 -5.71 -9.96
CA GLN A 190 18.04 -6.50 -9.90
C GLN A 190 16.91 -5.90 -10.75
N LEU A 191 16.80 -4.57 -10.87
CA LEU A 191 15.82 -3.95 -11.76
C LEU A 191 16.10 -4.29 -13.24
N ARG A 192 17.37 -4.35 -13.65
CA ARG A 192 17.74 -4.77 -15.01
C ARG A 192 17.47 -6.25 -15.25
N GLU A 193 17.71 -7.09 -14.24
CA GLU A 193 17.35 -8.51 -14.28
C GLU A 193 15.84 -8.70 -14.41
N LEU A 194 15.04 -7.96 -13.63
CA LEU A 194 13.58 -7.99 -13.71
C LEU A 194 13.06 -7.60 -15.10
N ILE A 195 13.65 -6.60 -15.75
CA ILE A 195 13.27 -6.19 -17.11
C ILE A 195 13.60 -7.29 -18.14
N SER A 196 14.64 -8.08 -17.88
CA SER A 196 15.10 -9.14 -18.79
C SER A 196 14.43 -10.50 -18.53
N TRP A 197 13.70 -10.64 -17.43
CA TRP A 197 13.10 -11.87 -16.91
C TRP A 197 11.75 -12.17 -17.55
#